data_AF-A0A258WRQ3-F1
#
_entry.id   AF-A0A258WRQ3-F1
#
_cell.length_a   1.000
_cell.length_b   1.000
_cell.length_c   1.000
_cell.angle_alpha   90.00
_cell.angle_beta   90.00
_cell.angle_gamma   90.00
#
_symmetry.space_group_name_H-M   'P 1'
#
loop_
_entity.id
_entity.type
_entity.pdbx_description
1 polymer ?
#
loop_
_entity_poly.entity_id
_entity_poly.type
_entity_poly.pdbx_seq_one_letter_code
_entity_poly.pdbx_strand_id
1 'polypeptide(L)'
;MFRKYFFLATFSILLLSNSAKSQETMMTDISYVFLEKLIATAKENYPRMNNYEGRIKIAKTTVGQEQLSWLDAFSFSYIYNPNNTLDLAVPRFFNGYQVAFNFNLSSILQKPGNVKQAKESVKLAQYDLDEYHLTLETEVKRRYFTYVQALSNLRLQTKLSSDALNVSNDVKTKFEKSEITYEQFTLMQMSYSGALQSKIAAESNFLIAKASLEELLTKKIEEIQ
;
A
#
# COMPACT_ATOMS: atom_id res chain seq x y z
N MET A 1 62.06 18.73 27.79
CA MET A 1 60.93 18.01 28.43
C MET A 1 59.56 18.49 27.98
N PHE A 2 59.32 19.80 27.79
CA PHE A 2 58.01 20.37 27.41
C PHE A 2 57.36 19.83 26.12
N ARG A 3 58.15 19.44 25.12
CA ARG A 3 57.64 19.03 23.80
C ARG A 3 56.94 17.66 23.79
N LYS A 4 57.26 16.77 24.75
CA LYS A 4 56.61 15.45 24.88
C LYS A 4 55.24 15.54 25.57
N TYR A 5 55.08 16.47 26.51
CA TYR A 5 53.80 16.71 27.19
C TYR A 5 52.80 17.47 26.31
N PHE A 6 53.29 18.29 25.37
CA PHE A 6 52.43 18.98 24.41
C PHE A 6 51.70 18.02 23.46
N PHE A 7 52.40 16.98 22.96
CA PHE A 7 51.79 15.93 22.13
C PHE A 7 50.82 15.03 22.89
N LEU A 8 51.09 14.80 24.18
CA LEU A 8 50.20 14.00 25.04
C LEU A 8 48.93 14.77 25.40
N ALA A 9 49.03 16.08 25.60
CA ALA A 9 47.89 16.96 25.85
C ALA A 9 46.98 17.11 24.61
N THR A 10 47.54 17.23 23.40
CA THR A 10 46.75 17.29 22.16
C THR A 10 46.06 15.96 21.82
N PHE A 11 46.67 14.82 22.14
CA PHE A 11 46.03 13.51 21.98
C PHE A 11 44.86 13.28 22.95
N SER A 12 44.94 13.78 24.19
CA SER A 12 43.84 13.72 25.16
C SER A 12 42.64 14.61 24.79
N ILE A 13 42.86 15.73 24.12
CA ILE A 13 41.77 16.63 23.70
C ILE A 13 40.98 16.06 22.50
N LEU A 14 41.64 15.27 21.63
CA LEU A 14 41.00 14.58 20.51
C LEU A 14 40.12 13.38 20.93
N LEU A 15 40.35 12.81 22.13
CA LEU A 15 39.55 11.69 22.66
C LEU A 15 38.25 12.15 23.35
N LEU A 16 38.11 13.46 23.62
CA LEU A 16 36.92 14.04 24.26
C LEU A 16 35.87 14.57 23.25
N SER A 17 36.10 14.41 21.94
CA SER A 17 35.22 14.94 20.89
C SER A 17 34.03 14.04 20.52
N ASN A 18 33.90 12.85 21.12
CA ASN A 18 32.91 11.85 20.72
C ASN A 18 31.56 11.89 21.48
N SER A 19 31.21 13.03 22.07
CA SER A 19 29.82 13.27 22.49
C SER A 19 29.07 13.97 21.36
N ALA A 20 28.92 13.28 20.22
CA ALA A 20 27.95 13.67 19.22
C ALA A 20 26.58 13.63 19.90
N LYS A 21 26.06 14.81 20.27
CA LYS A 21 24.69 14.95 20.75
C LYS A 21 23.82 14.27 19.70
N SER A 22 23.14 13.20 20.10
CA SER A 22 22.07 12.56 19.36
C SER A 22 21.16 13.66 18.81
N GLN A 23 21.35 14.02 17.54
CA GLN A 23 20.36 14.82 16.84
C GLN A 23 19.13 13.93 16.82
N GLU A 24 18.06 14.34 17.51
CA GLU A 24 16.78 13.63 17.47
C GLU A 24 16.32 13.66 16.00
N THR A 25 16.67 12.61 15.25
CA THR A 25 16.34 12.44 13.85
C THR A 25 15.46 11.21 13.73
N MET A 26 14.40 11.32 12.93
CA MET A 26 13.56 10.16 12.63
C MET A 26 14.33 9.06 11.92
N MET A 27 15.50 9.36 11.33
CA MET A 27 16.30 8.38 10.59
C MET A 27 16.79 7.22 11.47
N THR A 28 17.02 7.44 12.77
CA THR A 28 17.41 6.37 13.70
C THR A 28 16.26 5.45 14.08
N ASP A 29 15.01 5.90 13.91
CA ASP A 29 13.81 5.12 14.22
C ASP A 29 13.36 4.23 13.03
N ILE A 30 13.99 4.35 11.85
CA ILE A 30 13.65 3.56 10.66
C ILE A 30 14.31 2.19 10.72
N SER A 31 13.50 1.13 10.76
CA SER A 31 13.94 -0.26 10.64
C SER A 31 13.57 -0.81 9.27
N TYR A 32 14.56 -0.92 8.38
CA TYR A 32 14.36 -1.52 7.05
C TYR A 32 13.98 -3.01 7.14
N VAL A 33 14.49 -3.73 8.15
CA VAL A 33 14.11 -5.13 8.39
C VAL A 33 12.61 -5.25 8.72
N PHE A 34 12.11 -4.35 9.56
CA PHE A 34 10.68 -4.31 9.88
C PHE A 34 9.85 -3.91 8.67
N LEU A 35 10.32 -2.91 7.90
CA LEU A 35 9.68 -2.48 6.65
C LEU A 35 9.50 -3.65 5.66
N GLU A 36 10.50 -4.51 5.48
CA GLU A 36 10.36 -5.69 4.61
C GLU A 36 9.30 -6.67 5.14
N LYS A 37 9.20 -6.88 6.46
CA LYS A 37 8.10 -7.67 7.04
C LYS A 37 6.73 -7.06 6.75
N LEU A 38 6.61 -5.74 6.84
CA LEU A 38 5.37 -5.02 6.52
C LEU A 38 4.98 -5.18 5.05
N ILE A 39 5.95 -5.07 4.13
CA ILE A 39 5.74 -5.27 2.70
C ILE A 39 5.26 -6.71 2.41
N ALA A 40 5.91 -7.70 3.02
CA ALA A 40 5.52 -9.10 2.88
C ALA A 40 4.08 -9.33 3.39
N THR A 41 3.76 -8.78 4.56
CA THR A 41 2.42 -8.89 5.17
C THR A 41 1.36 -8.24 4.28
N ALA A 42 1.63 -7.06 3.73
CA ALA A 42 0.71 -6.39 2.81
C ALA A 42 0.49 -7.20 1.52
N LYS A 43 1.56 -7.74 0.93
CA LYS A 43 1.46 -8.56 -0.29
C LYS A 43 0.63 -9.82 -0.07
N GLU A 44 0.71 -10.43 1.11
CA GLU A 44 -0.04 -11.63 1.47
C GLU A 44 -1.52 -11.36 1.77
N ASN A 45 -1.84 -10.26 2.47
CA ASN A 45 -3.17 -10.09 3.04
C ASN A 45 -4.04 -9.06 2.29
N TYR A 46 -3.45 -8.19 1.46
CA TYR A 46 -4.23 -7.11 0.84
C TYR A 46 -5.19 -7.63 -0.25
N PRO A 47 -6.52 -7.41 -0.14
CA PRO A 47 -7.52 -8.05 -1.02
C PRO A 47 -7.34 -7.79 -2.50
N ARG A 48 -6.75 -6.65 -2.87
CA ARG A 48 -6.53 -6.29 -4.27
C ARG A 48 -5.55 -7.26 -4.96
N MET A 49 -4.66 -7.93 -4.21
CA MET A 49 -3.80 -8.99 -4.75
C MET A 49 -4.62 -10.13 -5.37
N ASN A 50 -5.62 -10.61 -4.64
CA ASN A 50 -6.53 -11.66 -5.11
C ASN A 50 -7.30 -11.24 -6.38
N ASN A 51 -7.57 -9.94 -6.55
CA ASN A 51 -8.21 -9.43 -7.77
C ASN A 51 -7.30 -9.61 -9.00
N TYR A 52 -6.02 -9.25 -8.87
CA TYR A 52 -5.05 -9.41 -9.96
C TYR A 52 -4.79 -10.88 -10.28
N GLU A 53 -4.65 -11.75 -9.27
CA GLU A 53 -4.57 -13.20 -9.48
C GLU A 53 -5.81 -13.75 -10.19
N GLY A 54 -6.99 -13.27 -9.81
CA GLY A 54 -8.25 -13.59 -10.49
C GLY A 54 -8.25 -13.16 -11.96
N ARG A 55 -7.76 -11.96 -12.27
CA ARG A 55 -7.61 -11.47 -13.66
C ARG A 55 -6.69 -12.35 -14.48
N ILE A 56 -5.55 -12.77 -13.91
CA ILE A 56 -4.63 -13.70 -14.57
C ILE A 56 -5.32 -15.04 -14.84
N LYS A 57 -6.07 -15.57 -13.87
CA LYS A 57 -6.83 -16.82 -14.03
C LYS A 57 -7.89 -16.71 -15.12
N ILE A 58 -8.61 -15.59 -15.19
CA ILE A 58 -9.58 -15.32 -16.25
C ILE A 58 -8.88 -15.31 -17.61
N ALA A 59 -7.78 -14.54 -17.75
CA ALA A 59 -7.04 -14.47 -19.02
C ALA A 59 -6.52 -15.85 -19.46
N LYS A 60 -5.99 -16.66 -18.52
CA LYS A 60 -5.54 -18.04 -18.79
C LYS A 60 -6.70 -18.94 -19.24
N THR A 61 -7.87 -18.77 -18.63
CA THR A 61 -9.09 -19.50 -19.02
C THR A 61 -9.53 -19.11 -20.43
N THR A 62 -9.48 -17.83 -20.78
CA THR A 62 -9.75 -17.33 -22.13
C THR A 62 -8.78 -17.91 -23.16
N VAL A 63 -7.49 -18.06 -22.84
CA VAL A 63 -6.55 -18.77 -23.74
C VAL A 63 -7.01 -20.20 -24.01
N GLY A 64 -7.43 -20.92 -22.96
CA GLY A 64 -7.97 -22.28 -23.12
C GLY A 64 -9.25 -22.32 -23.97
N GLN A 65 -10.15 -21.37 -23.77
CA GLN A 65 -11.37 -21.23 -24.57
C GLN A 65 -11.03 -20.96 -26.05
N GLU A 66 -10.12 -20.04 -26.35
CA GLU A 66 -9.70 -19.74 -27.72
C GLU A 66 -8.95 -20.91 -28.39
N GLN A 67 -8.28 -21.76 -27.61
CA GLN A 67 -7.69 -22.99 -28.12
C GLN A 67 -8.75 -24.04 -28.45
N LEU A 68 -9.76 -24.20 -27.60
CA LEU A 68 -10.88 -25.13 -27.83
C LEU A 68 -11.82 -24.64 -28.94
N SER A 69 -11.89 -23.33 -29.18
CA SER A 69 -12.75 -22.71 -30.19
C SER A 69 -12.38 -23.11 -31.63
N TRP A 70 -11.25 -23.79 -31.83
CA TRP A 70 -10.94 -24.49 -33.08
C TRP A 70 -11.97 -25.56 -33.44
N LEU A 71 -12.62 -26.16 -32.43
CA LEU A 71 -13.68 -27.15 -32.62
C LEU A 71 -14.98 -26.51 -33.11
N ASP A 72 -15.19 -25.22 -32.85
CA ASP A 72 -16.39 -24.46 -33.29
C ASP A 72 -16.51 -24.37 -34.81
N ALA A 73 -15.42 -24.64 -35.54
CA ALA A 73 -15.44 -24.68 -36.99
C ALA A 73 -16.34 -25.80 -37.53
N PHE A 74 -16.66 -26.80 -36.71
CA PHE A 74 -17.54 -27.90 -37.04
C PHE A 74 -18.83 -27.77 -36.25
N SER A 75 -19.96 -27.64 -36.96
CA SER A 75 -21.28 -27.71 -36.34
C SER A 75 -22.06 -28.90 -36.90
N PHE A 76 -22.64 -29.70 -36.01
CA PHE A 76 -23.59 -30.74 -36.36
C PHE A 76 -25.01 -30.25 -36.03
N SER A 77 -25.91 -30.27 -37.00
CA SER A 77 -27.33 -30.02 -36.76
C SER A 77 -28.19 -31.18 -37.27
N TYR A 78 -29.19 -31.52 -36.48
CA TYR A 78 -30.20 -32.51 -36.81
C TYR A 78 -31.55 -31.84 -36.73
N ILE A 79 -32.27 -31.83 -37.86
CA ILE A 79 -33.58 -31.20 -38.00
C ILE A 79 -34.57 -32.31 -38.34
N TYR A 80 -35.61 -32.45 -37.51
CA TYR A 80 -36.74 -33.34 -37.77
C TYR A 80 -37.95 -32.48 -38.15
N ASN A 81 -38.47 -32.68 -39.36
CA ASN A 81 -39.67 -32.00 -39.82
C ASN A 81 -40.77 -33.00 -40.20
N PRO A 82 -41.82 -33.18 -39.36
CA PRO A 82 -42.87 -34.18 -39.56
C PRO A 82 -44.00 -33.76 -40.52
N ASN A 83 -44.13 -32.47 -40.85
CA ASN A 83 -45.30 -31.95 -41.57
C ASN A 83 -44.98 -31.62 -43.05
N ASN A 84 -45.75 -32.20 -43.98
CA ASN A 84 -45.75 -31.87 -45.42
C ASN A 84 -46.72 -30.73 -45.75
N THR A 85 -46.61 -29.57 -45.11
CA THR A 85 -47.36 -28.40 -45.60
C THR A 85 -46.57 -27.78 -46.74
N LEU A 86 -46.99 -28.08 -47.98
CA LEU A 86 -46.58 -27.34 -49.18
C LEU A 86 -47.07 -25.89 -49.04
N ASP A 87 -46.29 -25.06 -48.36
CA ASP A 87 -46.48 -23.63 -48.39
C ASP A 87 -46.01 -23.12 -49.75
N LEU A 88 -46.96 -22.73 -50.61
CA LEU A 88 -46.70 -22.18 -51.95
C LEU A 88 -45.92 -20.85 -51.91
N ALA A 89 -45.82 -20.19 -50.74
CA ALA A 89 -45.00 -18.99 -50.56
C ALA A 89 -43.51 -19.28 -50.31
N VAL A 90 -43.17 -20.46 -49.76
CA VAL A 90 -41.77 -20.90 -49.54
C VAL A 90 -41.67 -22.40 -49.83
N PRO A 91 -41.29 -22.81 -51.06
CA PRO A 91 -41.24 -24.21 -51.41
C PRO A 91 -40.15 -24.91 -50.59
N ARG A 92 -40.56 -25.73 -49.62
CA ARG A 92 -39.67 -26.61 -48.84
C ARG A 92 -39.70 -28.00 -49.48
N PHE A 93 -38.60 -28.37 -50.14
CA PHE A 93 -38.49 -29.58 -50.96
C PHE A 93 -38.14 -30.86 -50.19
N PHE A 94 -37.79 -30.76 -48.89
CA PHE A 94 -37.31 -31.91 -48.10
C PHE A 94 -38.12 -32.08 -46.82
N ASN A 95 -38.76 -33.25 -46.70
CA ASN A 95 -39.54 -33.67 -45.54
C ASN A 95 -38.83 -34.86 -44.86
N GLY A 96 -38.90 -34.95 -43.52
CA GLY A 96 -38.24 -36.02 -42.75
C GLY A 96 -36.99 -35.56 -41.99
N TYR A 97 -36.00 -36.45 -41.87
CA TYR A 97 -34.76 -36.24 -41.11
C TYR A 97 -33.71 -35.55 -41.97
N GLN A 98 -33.19 -34.42 -41.49
CA GLN A 98 -32.10 -33.69 -42.14
C GLN A 98 -30.92 -33.61 -41.18
N VAL A 99 -29.75 -34.02 -41.66
CA VAL A 99 -28.48 -33.87 -40.95
C VAL A 99 -27.63 -32.90 -41.75
N ALA A 100 -27.18 -31.81 -41.13
CA ALA A 100 -26.25 -30.88 -41.75
C ALA A 100 -24.96 -30.79 -40.95
N PHE A 101 -23.85 -30.87 -41.68
CA PHE A 101 -22.51 -30.58 -41.20
C PHE A 101 -22.09 -29.25 -41.81
N ASN A 102 -21.90 -28.23 -40.99
CA ASN A 102 -21.35 -26.95 -41.46
C ASN A 102 -19.89 -26.83 -41.06
N PHE A 103 -19.08 -26.35 -42.00
CA PHE A 103 -17.67 -26.07 -41.82
C PHE A 103 -17.40 -24.58 -42.08
N ASN A 104 -16.89 -23.86 -41.07
CA ASN A 104 -16.60 -22.43 -41.19
C ASN A 104 -15.10 -22.16 -41.39
N LEU A 105 -14.66 -22.09 -42.65
CA LEU A 105 -13.26 -21.86 -43.00
C LEU A 105 -12.74 -20.48 -42.56
N SER A 106 -13.58 -19.44 -42.62
CA SER A 106 -13.22 -18.08 -42.18
C SER A 106 -12.86 -18.06 -40.68
N SER A 107 -13.64 -18.78 -39.87
CA SER A 107 -13.40 -18.88 -38.43
C SER A 107 -12.05 -19.53 -38.11
N ILE A 108 -11.66 -20.58 -38.85
CA ILE A 108 -10.36 -21.27 -38.68
C ILE A 108 -9.18 -20.36 -38.97
N LEU A 109 -9.26 -19.57 -40.04
CA LEU A 109 -8.16 -18.69 -40.44
C LEU A 109 -7.87 -17.60 -39.39
N GLN A 110 -8.87 -17.21 -38.60
CA GLN A 110 -8.74 -16.19 -37.55
C GLN A 110 -8.25 -16.76 -36.20
N LYS A 111 -8.46 -18.05 -35.93
CA LYS A 111 -8.15 -18.65 -34.61
C LYS A 111 -6.68 -18.52 -34.16
N PRO A 112 -5.65 -18.66 -35.01
CA PRO A 112 -4.27 -18.45 -34.58
C PRO A 112 -4.02 -17.04 -34.04
N GLY A 113 -4.64 -16.03 -34.66
CA GLY A 113 -4.60 -14.63 -34.23
C GLY A 113 -5.24 -14.45 -32.85
N ASN A 114 -6.45 -15.01 -32.67
CA ASN A 114 -7.18 -14.92 -31.40
C ASN A 114 -6.44 -15.61 -30.24
N VAL A 115 -5.87 -16.81 -30.48
CA VAL A 115 -5.07 -17.50 -29.46
C VAL A 115 -3.82 -16.70 -29.10
N LYS A 116 -3.15 -16.09 -30.08
CA LYS A 116 -2.00 -15.21 -29.83
C LYS A 116 -2.42 -14.00 -29.01
N GLN A 117 -3.53 -13.34 -29.37
CA GLN A 117 -4.07 -12.20 -28.65
C GLN A 117 -4.42 -12.56 -27.19
N ALA A 118 -5.07 -13.70 -26.96
CA ALA A 118 -5.38 -14.18 -25.62
C ALA A 118 -4.11 -14.51 -24.81
N LYS A 119 -3.05 -15.02 -25.43
CA LYS A 119 -1.76 -15.23 -24.75
C LYS A 119 -1.11 -13.91 -24.35
N GLU A 120 -1.18 -12.89 -25.20
CA GLU A 120 -0.69 -11.56 -24.86
C GLU A 120 -1.54 -10.93 -23.74
N SER A 121 -2.86 -11.19 -23.69
CA SER A 121 -3.69 -10.70 -22.58
C SER A 121 -3.31 -11.32 -21.22
N VAL A 122 -2.86 -12.58 -21.18
CA VAL A 122 -2.27 -13.17 -19.96
C VAL A 122 -1.01 -12.43 -19.53
N LYS A 123 -0.12 -12.09 -20.47
CA LYS A 123 1.09 -11.32 -20.15
C LYS A 123 0.76 -9.92 -19.65
N LEU A 124 -0.20 -9.23 -20.27
CA LEU A 124 -0.68 -7.94 -19.79
C LEU A 124 -1.21 -8.04 -18.36
N ALA A 125 -2.04 -9.05 -18.06
CA ALA A 125 -2.53 -9.27 -16.69
C ALA A 125 -1.41 -9.57 -15.68
N GLN A 126 -0.32 -10.21 -16.11
CA GLN A 126 0.87 -10.41 -15.27
C GLN A 126 1.63 -9.10 -15.04
N TYR A 127 1.83 -8.29 -16.08
CA TYR A 127 2.47 -6.97 -15.94
C TYR A 127 1.66 -6.03 -15.05
N ASP A 128 0.33 -6.06 -15.15
CA ASP A 128 -0.58 -5.34 -14.24
C ASP A 128 -0.33 -5.73 -12.76
N LEU A 129 -0.11 -7.03 -12.49
CA LEU A 129 0.20 -7.53 -11.15
C LEU A 129 1.60 -7.07 -10.70
N ASP A 130 2.59 -7.14 -11.57
CA ASP A 130 3.97 -6.74 -11.28
C ASP A 130 4.05 -5.22 -11.00
N GLU A 131 3.35 -4.40 -11.78
CA GLU A 131 3.20 -2.96 -11.52
C GLU A 131 2.51 -2.71 -10.18
N TYR A 132 1.48 -3.49 -9.88
CA TYR A 132 0.78 -3.39 -8.61
C TYR A 132 1.66 -3.77 -7.42
N HIS A 133 2.55 -4.75 -7.54
CA HIS A 133 3.53 -5.08 -6.51
C HIS A 133 4.43 -3.89 -6.19
N LEU A 134 4.93 -3.18 -7.20
CA LEU A 134 5.76 -1.99 -7.03
C LEU A 134 4.98 -0.85 -6.36
N THR A 135 3.73 -0.67 -6.78
CA THR A 135 2.83 0.36 -6.23
C THR A 135 2.52 0.08 -4.76
N LEU A 136 2.16 -1.17 -4.41
CA LEU A 136 1.87 -1.57 -3.04
C LEU A 136 3.08 -1.41 -2.14
N GLU A 137 4.26 -1.81 -2.62
CA GLU A 137 5.51 -1.64 -1.88
C GLU A 137 5.84 -0.17 -1.61
N THR A 138 5.66 0.69 -2.62
CA THR A 138 5.86 2.14 -2.49
C THR A 138 4.88 2.74 -1.47
N GLU A 139 3.62 2.32 -1.49
CA GLU A 139 2.61 2.79 -0.55
C GLU A 139 2.90 2.35 0.89
N VAL A 140 3.33 1.10 1.10
CA VAL A 140 3.75 0.62 2.42
C VAL A 140 4.93 1.43 2.93
N LYS A 141 5.96 1.65 2.10
CA LYS A 141 7.13 2.49 2.43
C LYS A 141 6.71 3.90 2.83
N ARG A 142 5.88 4.54 2.02
CA ARG A 142 5.38 5.90 2.26
C ARG A 142 4.65 5.99 3.61
N ARG A 143 3.68 5.09 3.84
CA ARG A 143 2.89 5.09 5.08
C ARG A 143 3.73 4.74 6.31
N TYR A 144 4.71 3.84 6.17
CA TYR A 144 5.66 3.53 7.24
C TYR A 144 6.50 4.76 7.62
N PHE A 145 7.05 5.49 6.66
CA PHE A 145 7.82 6.69 6.97
C PHE A 145 6.96 7.79 7.60
N THR A 146 5.71 7.96 7.14
CA THR A 146 4.75 8.86 7.79
C THR A 146 4.43 8.43 9.22
N TYR A 147 4.26 7.13 9.48
CA TYR A 147 4.07 6.59 10.83
C TYR A 147 5.26 6.88 11.74
N VAL A 148 6.50 6.60 11.28
CA VAL A 148 7.72 6.88 12.04
C VAL A 148 7.85 8.38 12.33
N GLN A 149 7.61 9.23 11.33
CA GLN A 149 7.64 10.69 11.50
C GLN A 149 6.62 11.16 12.54
N ALA A 150 5.38 10.65 12.47
CA ALA A 150 4.32 11.02 13.40
C ALA A 150 4.64 10.56 14.82
N LEU A 151 5.24 9.37 14.97
CA LEU A 151 5.71 8.87 16.26
C LEU A 151 6.83 9.73 16.85
N SER A 152 7.84 10.10 16.05
CA SER A 152 8.91 10.99 16.51
C SER A 152 8.37 12.37 16.90
N ASN A 153 7.43 12.93 16.13
CA ASN A 153 6.79 14.20 16.47
C ASN A 153 5.95 14.11 17.75
N LEU A 154 5.20 13.02 17.94
CA LEU A 154 4.45 12.79 19.18
C LEU A 154 5.37 12.74 20.41
N ARG A 155 6.52 12.06 20.31
CA ARG A 155 7.53 12.02 21.38
C ARG A 155 8.03 13.43 21.71
N LEU A 156 8.36 14.23 20.69
CA LEU A 156 8.81 15.61 20.85
C LEU A 156 7.74 16.49 21.52
N GLN A 157 6.51 16.49 21.02
CA GLN A 157 5.44 17.32 21.56
C GLN A 157 5.03 16.90 22.98
N THR A 158 5.14 15.61 23.30
CA THR A 158 4.93 15.11 24.67
C THR A 158 5.96 15.69 25.63
N LYS A 159 7.23 15.71 25.22
CA LYS A 159 8.32 16.31 26.01
C LYS A 159 8.12 17.81 26.19
N LEU A 160 7.85 18.55 25.11
CA LEU A 160 7.59 19.99 25.17
C LEU A 160 6.39 20.35 26.05
N SER A 161 5.30 19.58 25.98
CA SER A 161 4.13 19.76 26.84
C SER A 161 4.46 19.50 28.31
N SER A 162 5.26 18.47 28.61
CA SER A 162 5.73 18.18 29.98
C SER A 162 6.63 19.29 30.52
N ASP A 163 7.56 19.81 29.71
CA ASP A 163 8.46 20.89 30.11
C ASP A 163 7.67 22.19 30.35
N ALA A 164 6.73 22.52 29.46
CA ALA A 164 5.86 23.69 29.61
C ALA A 164 4.96 23.60 30.85
N LEU A 165 4.48 22.40 31.22
CA LEU A 165 3.73 22.18 32.46
C LEU A 165 4.60 22.48 33.69
N ASN A 166 5.84 21.98 33.71
CA ASN A 166 6.75 22.22 34.82
C ASN A 166 7.06 23.71 35.00
N VAL A 167 7.30 24.43 33.90
CA VAL A 167 7.51 25.89 33.94
C VAL A 167 6.24 26.62 34.37
N SER A 168 5.07 26.24 33.86
CA SER A 168 3.79 26.83 34.26
C SER A 168 3.53 26.68 35.76
N ASN A 169 3.85 25.52 36.35
CA ASN A 169 3.73 25.28 37.78
C ASN A 169 4.68 26.17 38.60
N ASP A 170 5.95 26.32 38.19
CA ASP A 170 6.91 27.21 38.84
C ASP A 170 6.46 28.68 38.79
N VAL A 171 6.00 29.12 37.61
CA VAL A 171 5.48 30.48 37.37
C VAL A 171 4.23 30.74 38.23
N LYS A 172 3.34 29.75 38.36
CA LYS A 172 2.18 29.83 39.26
C LYS A 172 2.62 30.06 40.71
N THR A 173 3.58 29.29 41.21
CA THR A 173 4.10 29.47 42.58
C THR A 173 4.76 30.84 42.78
N LYS A 174 5.51 31.35 41.80
CA LYS A 174 6.09 32.69 41.83
C LYS A 174 5.03 33.79 41.83
N PHE A 175 3.97 33.62 41.06
CA PHE A 175 2.84 34.57 41.04
C PHE A 175 2.10 34.58 42.38
N GLU A 176 1.84 33.42 42.98
CA GLU A 176 1.23 33.32 44.32
C GLU A 176 2.06 34.02 45.41
N LYS A 177 3.39 34.06 45.24
CA LYS A 177 4.31 34.80 46.11
C LYS A 177 4.48 36.27 45.72
N SER A 178 3.75 36.76 44.72
CA SER A 178 3.87 38.12 44.16
C SER A 178 5.27 38.47 43.61
N GLU A 179 6.04 37.47 43.18
CA GLU A 179 7.39 37.64 42.62
C GLU A 179 7.38 38.00 41.12
N ILE A 180 6.25 37.80 40.44
CA ILE A 180 6.05 38.09 39.01
C ILE A 180 4.73 38.80 38.76
N THR A 181 4.56 39.42 37.59
CA THR A 181 3.34 40.12 37.23
C THR A 181 2.25 39.18 36.68
N TYR A 182 0.99 39.64 36.72
CA TYR A 182 -0.14 38.94 36.11
C TYR A 182 0.05 38.74 34.59
N GLU A 183 0.66 39.71 33.91
CA GLU A 183 0.98 39.61 32.48
C GLU A 183 1.96 38.46 32.20
N GLN A 184 3.04 38.37 32.98
CA GLN A 184 4.02 37.28 32.87
C GLN A 184 3.40 35.91 33.14
N PHE A 185 2.55 35.82 34.17
CA PHE A 185 1.79 34.59 34.46
C PHE A 185 0.89 34.18 33.29
N THR A 186 0.11 35.13 32.75
CA THR A 186 -0.83 34.87 31.64
C THR A 186 -0.10 34.42 30.38
N LEU A 187 1.01 35.06 30.02
CA LEU A 187 1.83 34.66 28.88
C LEU A 187 2.33 33.22 28.98
N MET A 188 2.76 32.80 30.17
CA MET A 188 3.21 31.42 30.38
C MET A 188 2.07 30.41 30.37
N GLN A 189 0.90 30.79 30.88
CA GLN A 189 -0.29 29.94 30.81
C GLN A 189 -0.75 29.74 29.35
N MET A 190 -0.67 30.79 28.53
CA MET A 190 -0.92 30.70 27.09
C MET A 190 0.10 29.78 26.40
N SER A 191 1.38 29.89 26.74
CA SER A 191 2.45 29.02 26.21
C SER A 191 2.19 27.54 26.53
N TYR A 192 1.84 27.21 27.78
CA TYR A 192 1.49 25.84 28.17
C TYR A 192 0.26 25.32 27.42
N SER A 193 -0.77 26.15 27.30
CA SER A 193 -1.99 25.80 26.55
C SER A 193 -1.69 25.52 25.08
N GLY A 194 -0.79 26.31 24.47
CA GLY A 194 -0.29 26.08 23.11
C GLY A 194 0.45 24.76 22.97
N ALA A 195 1.35 24.44 23.90
CA ALA A 195 2.08 23.17 23.90
C ALA A 195 1.15 21.95 24.03
N LEU A 196 0.10 22.06 24.85
CA LEU A 196 -0.92 21.02 24.99
C LEU A 196 -1.71 20.83 23.68
N GLN A 197 -2.09 21.92 23.01
CA GLN A 197 -2.76 21.86 21.72
C GLN A 197 -1.90 21.18 20.66
N SER A 198 -0.60 21.50 20.60
CA SER A 198 0.34 20.85 19.69
C SER A 198 0.51 19.35 19.98
N LYS A 199 0.51 18.95 21.26
CA LYS A 199 0.53 17.53 21.66
C LYS A 199 -0.71 16.79 21.16
N ILE A 200 -1.91 17.33 21.39
CA ILE A 200 -3.17 16.72 20.94
C ILE A 200 -3.19 16.54 19.41
N ALA A 201 -2.70 17.54 18.68
CA ALA A 201 -2.56 17.45 17.23
C ALA A 201 -1.58 16.33 16.81
N ALA A 202 -0.46 16.19 17.51
CA ALA A 202 0.51 15.13 17.24
C ALA A 202 -0.04 13.72 17.58
N GLU A 203 -0.82 13.57 18.65
CA GLU A 203 -1.52 12.32 18.99
C GLU A 203 -2.49 11.91 17.87
N SER A 204 -3.31 12.85 17.41
CA SER A 204 -4.24 12.62 16.29
C SER A 204 -3.50 12.18 15.03
N ASN A 205 -2.43 12.91 14.65
CA ASN A 205 -1.63 12.59 13.47
C ASN A 205 -0.97 11.20 13.57
N PHE A 206 -0.48 10.82 14.75
CA PHE A 206 0.07 9.49 14.98
C PHE A 206 -0.98 8.39 14.80
N LEU A 207 -2.17 8.56 15.39
CA LEU A 207 -3.26 7.59 15.29
C LEU A 207 -3.73 7.43 13.84
N ILE A 208 -3.85 8.52 13.09
CA ILE A 208 -4.20 8.49 11.66
C ILE A 208 -3.11 7.78 10.85
N ALA A 209 -1.83 8.11 11.07
CA ALA A 209 -0.72 7.47 10.36
C ALA A 209 -0.64 5.97 10.66
N LYS A 210 -0.89 5.58 11.93
CA LYS A 210 -0.97 4.18 12.35
C LYS A 210 -2.12 3.46 11.65
N ALA A 211 -3.35 3.97 11.74
CA ALA A 211 -4.52 3.35 11.11
C ALA A 211 -4.36 3.24 9.59
N SER A 212 -3.77 4.27 8.95
CA SER A 212 -3.47 4.27 7.52
C SER A 212 -2.48 3.16 7.14
N LEU A 213 -1.45 2.91 7.93
CA LEU A 213 -0.53 1.80 7.68
C LEU A 213 -1.21 0.45 7.89
N GLU A 214 -1.98 0.30 8.97
CA GLU A 214 -2.73 -0.93 9.30
C GLU A 214 -3.78 -1.29 8.25
N GLU A 215 -4.38 -0.29 7.58
CA GLU A 215 -5.31 -0.49 6.48
C GLU A 215 -4.69 -1.31 5.32
N LEU A 216 -3.43 -1.03 4.97
CA LEU A 216 -2.72 -1.79 3.91
C LEU A 216 -2.31 -3.19 4.37
N LEU A 217 -2.02 -3.33 5.66
CA LEU A 217 -1.56 -4.59 6.25
C LEU A 217 -2.72 -5.53 6.55
N THR A 218 -3.93 -4.98 6.72
CA THR A 218 -5.14 -5.66 7.22
C THR A 218 -4.93 -6.38 8.57
N LYS A 219 -3.88 -5.99 9.30
CA LYS A 219 -3.47 -6.48 10.61
C LYS A 219 -2.92 -5.31 11.41
N LYS A 220 -2.95 -5.44 12.74
CA LYS A 220 -2.34 -4.43 13.62
C LYS A 220 -0.83 -4.49 13.54
N ILE A 221 -0.17 -3.35 13.68
CA ILE A 221 1.31 -3.27 13.67
C ILE A 221 1.89 -4.12 14.81
N GLU A 222 1.21 -4.16 15.96
CA GLU A 222 1.62 -4.95 17.13
C GLU A 222 1.67 -6.46 16.88
N GLU A 223 0.90 -6.97 15.91
CA GLU A 223 0.85 -8.40 15.59
C GLU A 223 2.00 -8.84 14.67
N ILE A 224 2.71 -7.90 14.05
CA ILE A 224 3.76 -8.15 13.05
C ILE A 224 5.17 -8.04 13.66
N GLN A 225 5.30 -7.35 14.81
CA GLN A 225 6.59 -7.12 15.47
C GLN A 225 7.28 -8.42 15.91
#